data_AF-A0A937ZR92-F1
#
_entry.id   AF-A0A937ZR92-F1
#
_cell.length_a   1.000
_cell.length_b   1.000
_cell.length_c   1.000
_cell.angle_alpha   90.00
_cell.angle_beta   90.00
_cell.angle_gamma   90.00
#
_symmetry.space_group_name_H-M   'P 1'
#
loop_
_entity.id
_entity.type
_entity.pdbx_description
1 polymer ?
#
loop_
_entity_poly.entity_id
_entity_poly.type
_entity_poly.pdbx_seq_one_letter_code
_entity_poly.pdbx_strand_id
1 'polypeptide(L)' 'MDENAFNAAAEQELRAIAQAIDDSGIDCNADFKAGGVLELGFGDGTRMVINRHTAAREIWVAAKTGGF' A
#
# COMPACT_ATOMS: atom_id res chain seq x y z
N MET A 1 17.54 -11.56 -0.78
CA MET A 1 16.56 -11.32 -1.88
C MET A 1 17.19 -10.34 -2.85
N ASP A 2 17.14 -10.60 -4.16
CA ASP A 2 17.53 -9.63 -5.17
C ASP A 2 16.41 -8.59 -5.40
N GLU A 3 16.66 -7.58 -6.24
CA GLU A 3 15.70 -6.51 -6.49
C GLU A 3 14.42 -7.01 -7.17
N ASN A 4 14.53 -7.96 -8.10
CA ASN A 4 13.37 -8.47 -8.83
C ASN A 4 12.46 -9.28 -7.91
N ALA A 5 13.06 -10.14 -7.09
CA ALA A 5 12.35 -10.90 -6.06
C ALA A 5 11.70 -9.98 -5.03
N PHE A 6 12.36 -8.88 -4.64
CA PHE A 6 11.76 -7.87 -3.77
C PHE A 6 10.58 -7.18 -4.44
N ASN A 7 10.74 -6.75 -5.68
CA ASN A 7 9.70 -6.05 -6.42
C ASN A 7 8.45 -6.91 -6.59
N ALA A 8 8.62 -8.20 -6.89
CA ALA A 8 7.52 -9.17 -7.00
C ALA A 8 6.83 -9.40 -5.65
N ALA A 9 7.60 -9.61 -4.57
CA ALA A 9 7.05 -9.81 -3.24
C ALA A 9 6.29 -8.57 -2.75
N ALA A 10 6.84 -7.37 -2.94
CA ALA A 10 6.18 -6.13 -2.55
C ALA A 10 4.92 -5.86 -3.37
N GLU A 11 4.88 -6.20 -4.66
CA GLU A 11 3.65 -6.09 -5.45
C GLU A 11 2.57 -7.06 -4.95
N GLN A 12 2.95 -8.30 -4.62
CA GLN A 12 2.03 -9.26 -4.02
C GLN A 12 1.48 -8.76 -2.68
N GLU A 13 2.33 -8.17 -1.85
CA GLU A 13 1.94 -7.63 -0.55
C GLU A 13 0.94 -6.47 -0.69
N LEU A 14 1.18 -5.51 -1.60
CA LEU A 14 0.24 -4.42 -1.85
C LEU A 14 -1.13 -4.95 -2.33
N ARG A 15 -1.15 -5.99 -3.16
CA ARG A 15 -2.39 -6.66 -3.59
C ARG A 15 -3.10 -7.36 -2.43
N ALA A 16 -2.35 -8.02 -1.56
CA ALA A 16 -2.90 -8.67 -0.38
C ALA A 16 -3.53 -7.65 0.60
N ILE A 17 -2.88 -6.50 0.80
CA ILE A 17 -3.42 -5.40 1.60
C ILE A 17 -4.73 -4.88 1.00
N ALA A 18 -4.78 -4.62 -0.31
CA ALA A 18 -6.00 -4.15 -0.97
C ALA A 18 -7.15 -5.16 -0.81
N GLN A 19 -6.89 -6.45 -1.04
CA GLN A 19 -7.88 -7.50 -0.84
C GLN A 19 -8.37 -7.59 0.61
N ALA A 20 -7.46 -7.48 1.59
CA ALA A 20 -7.82 -7.51 3.00
C ALA A 20 -8.71 -6.33 3.40
N ILE A 21 -8.52 -5.16 2.78
CA ILE A 21 -9.38 -3.98 2.98
C ILE A 21 -10.76 -4.24 2.40
N ASP A 22 -10.85 -4.74 1.16
CA ASP A 22 -12.12 -5.08 0.52
C ASP A 22 -12.90 -6.13 1.34
N ASP A 23 -12.21 -7.16 1.83
CA ASP A 23 -12.79 -8.22 2.66
C ASP A 23 -13.20 -7.75 4.07
N SER A 24 -12.61 -6.65 4.56
CA SER A 24 -12.91 -6.11 5.89
C SER A 24 -14.30 -5.46 5.99
N GLY A 25 -14.87 -5.04 4.87
CA GLY A 25 -16.14 -4.30 4.81
C GLY A 25 -16.06 -2.87 5.38
N ILE A 26 -14.86 -2.35 5.64
CA ILE A 26 -14.65 -0.95 5.99
C ILE A 26 -14.99 -0.06 4.78
N ASP A 27 -15.59 1.10 5.03
CA ASP A 27 -15.79 2.14 4.02
C ASP A 27 -14.45 2.80 3.65
N CYS A 28 -13.69 2.08 2.82
CA CYS A 28 -12.37 2.45 2.34
C CYS A 28 -12.22 2.09 0.86
N ASN A 29 -11.87 3.06 0.04
CA ASN A 29 -11.51 2.83 -1.37
C ASN A 29 -10.00 2.63 -1.50
N ALA A 30 -9.59 1.52 -2.11
CA ALA A 30 -8.20 1.16 -2.36
C ALA A 30 -7.84 1.34 -3.84
N ASP A 31 -7.00 2.33 -4.16
CA ASP A 31 -6.61 2.66 -5.53
C ASP A 31 -5.13 2.39 -5.79
N PHE A 32 -4.84 1.49 -6.75
CA PHE A 32 -3.49 1.34 -7.28
C PHE A 32 -3.12 2.51 -8.19
N LYS A 33 -1.97 3.14 -7.92
CA LYS A 33 -1.33 4.14 -8.79
C LYS A 33 -0.05 3.59 -9.41
N ALA A 34 0.46 4.30 -10.40
CA ALA A 34 1.72 3.95 -11.05
C ALA A 34 2.89 3.92 -10.03
N GLY A 35 3.88 3.07 -10.30
CA GLY A 35 5.10 3.00 -9.49
C GLY A 35 5.00 2.14 -8.22
N GLY A 36 3.93 1.36 -8.03
CA GLY A 36 3.78 0.51 -6.84
C GLY A 36 3.31 1.30 -5.62
N VAL A 37 2.33 2.19 -5.85
CA VAL A 37 1.68 2.99 -4.82
C VAL A 37 0.23 2.53 -4.69
N LEU A 38 -0.22 2.36 -3.45
CA LEU A 38 -1.59 2.05 -3.08
C LEU A 38 -2.12 3.21 -2.22
N GLU A 39 -3.11 3.93 -2.73
CA GLU A 39 -3.77 5.00 -2.01
C GLU A 39 -5.07 4.48 -1.40
N LEU A 40 -5.29 4.76 -0.12
CA LEU A 40 -6.49 4.40 0.61
C LEU A 40 -7.24 5.68 1.00
N GLY A 41 -8.53 5.73 0.67
CA GLY A 41 -9.43 6.82 1.06
C GLY A 41 -10.57 6.31 1.93
N PHE A 42 -10.70 6.86 3.13
CA PHE A 42 -11.72 6.45 4.10
C PHE A 42 -12.95 7.36 4.05
N GLY A 43 -14.11 6.84 4.47
CA GLY A 43 -15.39 7.58 4.47
C GLY A 43 -15.40 8.88 5.31
N ASP A 44 -14.45 9.03 6.24
CA ASP A 44 -14.27 10.27 7.03
C ASP A 44 -13.41 11.33 6.32
N GLY A 45 -12.98 11.05 5.09
CA GLY A 45 -12.14 11.93 4.26
C GLY A 45 -10.63 11.82 4.56
N THR A 46 -10.22 10.97 5.51
CA THR A 46 -8.79 10.71 5.75
C THR A 46 -8.20 9.83 4.66
N ARG A 47 -6.86 9.88 4.54
CA ARG A 47 -6.11 9.14 3.52
C ARG A 47 -4.89 8.47 4.11
N MET A 48 -4.52 7.33 3.54
CA MET A 48 -3.27 6.65 3.79
C MET A 48 -2.63 6.28 2.45
N VAL A 49 -1.30 6.36 2.37
CA VAL A 49 -0.55 5.94 1.18
C VAL A 49 0.43 4.86 1.58
N ILE A 50 0.41 3.75 0.86
CA ILE A 50 1.35 2.64 1.03
C ILE A 50 2.14 2.53 -0.27
N ASN A 51 3.47 2.58 -0.22
CA ASN A 51 4.29 2.49 -1.43
C ASN A 51 5.46 1.53 -1.30
N ARG A 52 5.81 0.89 -2.41
CA ARG A 52 7.07 0.18 -2.54
C ARG A 52 8.22 1.18 -2.73
N HIS A 53 9.29 1.03 -1.96
CA HIS A 53 10.51 1.81 -2.10
C HIS A 53 11.69 0.91 -2.51
N THR A 54 11.82 0.65 -3.82
CA THR A 54 12.76 -0.35 -4.39
C THR A 54 14.21 -0.13 -3.98
N ALA A 55 14.69 1.12 -3.93
CA ALA A 55 16.07 1.42 -3.54
C ALA A 55 16.38 1.05 -2.09
N ALA A 56 15.41 1.21 -1.18
CA ALA A 56 15.55 0.82 0.23
C ALA A 56 15.14 -0.64 0.49
N ARG A 57 14.41 -1.26 -0.46
CA ARG A 57 13.78 -2.57 -0.33
C ARG A 57 12.80 -2.63 0.84
N GLU A 58 11.97 -1.59 0.93
CA GLU A 58 10.97 -1.42 1.99
C GLU A 58 9.59 -1.15 1.39
N ILE A 59 8.55 -1.39 2.20
CA ILE A 59 7.21 -0.86 1.98
C ILE A 59 7.04 0.25 3.01
N TRP A 60 6.72 1.46 2.55
CA TRP A 60 6.50 2.62 3.40
C TRP A 60 5.01 2.90 3.54
N VAL A 61 4.63 3.44 4.68
CA VAL A 61 3.25 3.83 4.99
C VAL A 61 3.24 5.28 5.44
N ALA A 62 2.52 6.14 4.72
CA ALA A 62 2.20 7.49 5.13
C ALA A 62 0.75 7.56 5.60
N ALA A 63 0.55 7.75 6.91
CA ALA A 63 -0.75 7.84 7.54
C ALA A 63 -0.90 9.16 8.31
N LYS A 64 -2.12 9.45 8.80
CA LYS A 64 -2.40 10.63 9.63
C LYS A 64 -1.49 10.77 10.86
N THR A 65 -1.02 9.64 11.40
CA THR A 65 -0.18 9.58 12.61
C THR A 65 1.31 9.65 12.33
N GLY A 66 1.76 9.55 11.08
CA GLY A 66 3.18 9.59 10.72
C GLY A 66 3.55 8.75 9.50
N GLY A 67 4.86 8.65 9.26
CA GLY A 67 5.48 7.78 8.27
C GLY A 67 6.17 6.58 8.93
N PHE A 68 6.00 5.39 8.35
CA PHE A 68 6.54 4.12 8.84
C PHE A 68 7.21 3.34 7.70
#